data_AF-A0A9E2QQL9-F1
#
_entry.id   AF-A0A9E2QQL9-F1
#
_cell.length_a   1.000
_cell.length_b   1.000
_cell.length_c   1.000
_cell.angle_alpha   90.00
_cell.angle_beta   90.00
_cell.angle_gamma   90.00
#
_symmetry.space_group_name_H-M   'P 1'
#
loop_
_entity.id
_entity.type
_entity.pdbx_description
1 polymer ?
#
loop_
_entity_poly.entity_id
_entity_poly.type
_entity_poly.pdbx_seq_one_letter_code
_entity_poly.pdbx_strand_id
1 'polypeptide(L)'
;MTEVNNGAENISEQTQQDLDARVVVLETVQLDNTIVFKDYWAYARLTNEKIRSSKFLDPEYLAQLRERVDAACERVKQYQDDYNSALDKVSAIKRKYIEEKIQSAKDIIESDNNKSQTALRELLSLLKDDWGEKIKELGLTEDQYGIKMNKDDHDACWLFWRQINDQCFIYYREIKQNNFIRLRNELYALADVVNNAEPFDALNAIKEFQKSIKGVVLEKTDWEEVRAELNSLWERADQRFKTFKSQRNQDRLERRKKLDKRRDNWRVRQEANIQKFNDLISKNFDVITKMENHVEKLQNDLINARNESFKSKLETWIKEQQSKIADIQKANRELNQKIASIEKKIERVEAGEDPYADKETASTETSSANADELNHLPNQHTEHESTENTDHTEA
;
A
#
# COMPACT_ATOMS: atom_id res chain seq x y z
N MET A 1 -74.12 -80.71 -30.93
CA MET A 1 -73.47 -79.67 -31.75
C MET A 1 -73.71 -78.30 -31.12
N THR A 2 -73.14 -78.05 -29.94
CA THR A 2 -73.40 -76.82 -29.15
C THR A 2 -72.13 -76.26 -28.49
N GLU A 3 -70.95 -76.74 -28.85
CA GLU A 3 -69.68 -76.34 -28.21
C GLU A 3 -68.78 -75.45 -29.09
N VAL A 4 -69.16 -75.16 -30.33
CA VAL A 4 -68.34 -74.34 -31.25
C VAL A 4 -68.69 -72.84 -31.20
N ASN A 5 -69.89 -72.47 -30.74
CA ASN A 5 -70.29 -71.05 -30.64
C ASN A 5 -69.68 -70.31 -29.44
N ASN A 6 -69.41 -71.03 -28.33
CA ASN A 6 -68.90 -70.40 -27.10
C ASN A 6 -67.46 -69.89 -27.24
N GLY A 7 -66.65 -70.39 -28.18
CA GLY A 7 -65.24 -69.98 -28.34
C GLY A 7 -65.05 -68.68 -29.11
N ALA A 8 -65.86 -68.44 -30.14
CA ALA A 8 -65.83 -67.20 -30.92
C ALA A 8 -66.44 -66.01 -30.15
N GLU A 9 -67.51 -66.27 -29.38
CA GLU A 9 -68.11 -65.29 -28.46
C GLU A 9 -67.13 -64.90 -27.35
N ASN A 10 -66.41 -65.85 -26.75
CA ASN A 10 -65.40 -65.56 -25.71
C ASN A 10 -64.21 -64.73 -26.23
N ILE A 11 -63.74 -65.01 -27.46
CA ILE A 11 -62.65 -64.24 -28.09
C ILE A 11 -63.13 -62.83 -28.45
N SER A 12 -64.38 -62.69 -28.90
CA SER A 12 -65.01 -61.40 -29.18
C SER A 12 -65.17 -60.56 -27.92
N GLU A 13 -65.70 -61.13 -26.83
CA GLU A 13 -65.85 -60.45 -25.53
C GLU A 13 -64.51 -60.05 -24.93
N GLN A 14 -63.49 -60.93 -24.99
CA GLN A 14 -62.15 -60.61 -24.50
C GLN A 14 -61.49 -59.47 -25.29
N THR A 15 -61.75 -59.40 -26.61
CA THR A 15 -61.24 -58.33 -27.49
C THR A 15 -61.97 -57.01 -27.25
N GLN A 16 -63.29 -57.05 -27.00
CA GLN A 16 -64.07 -55.87 -26.61
C GLN A 16 -63.58 -55.32 -25.27
N GLN A 17 -63.38 -56.18 -24.27
CA GLN A 17 -62.85 -55.77 -22.96
C GLN A 17 -61.44 -55.17 -23.03
N ASP A 18 -60.53 -55.71 -23.85
CA ASP A 18 -59.18 -55.13 -24.07
C ASP A 18 -59.26 -53.76 -24.75
N LEU A 19 -60.12 -53.59 -25.76
CA LEU A 19 -60.31 -52.32 -26.44
C LEU A 19 -60.93 -51.28 -25.50
N ASP A 20 -61.97 -51.62 -24.75
CA ASP A 20 -62.60 -50.74 -23.77
C ASP A 20 -61.61 -50.32 -22.68
N ALA A 21 -60.83 -51.26 -22.13
CA ALA A 21 -59.80 -50.94 -21.15
C ALA A 21 -58.76 -49.96 -21.71
N ARG A 22 -58.38 -50.12 -22.99
CA ARG A 22 -57.43 -49.21 -23.65
C ARG A 22 -58.00 -47.81 -23.88
N VAL A 23 -59.28 -47.70 -24.24
CA VAL A 23 -59.97 -46.41 -24.38
C VAL A 23 -60.14 -45.73 -23.03
N VAL A 24 -60.49 -46.46 -21.97
CA VAL A 24 -60.58 -45.92 -20.60
C VAL A 24 -59.24 -45.36 -20.14
N VAL A 25 -58.11 -46.01 -20.46
CA VAL A 25 -56.79 -45.45 -20.16
C VAL A 25 -56.59 -44.09 -20.84
N LEU A 26 -56.96 -43.93 -22.11
CA LEU A 26 -56.88 -42.62 -22.81
C LEU A 26 -57.81 -41.55 -22.19
N GLU A 27 -59.00 -41.94 -21.76
CA GLU A 27 -59.99 -41.04 -21.15
C GLU A 27 -59.56 -40.57 -19.75
N THR A 28 -58.97 -41.45 -18.96
CA THR A 28 -58.59 -41.21 -17.56
C THR A 28 -57.21 -40.61 -17.35
N VAL A 29 -56.45 -40.36 -18.43
CA VAL A 29 -55.14 -39.67 -18.33
C VAL A 29 -55.31 -38.32 -17.63
N GLN A 30 -54.54 -38.16 -16.55
CA GLN A 30 -54.42 -36.91 -15.81
C GLN A 30 -53.72 -35.87 -16.68
N LEU A 31 -54.34 -34.71 -16.83
CA LEU A 31 -53.80 -33.58 -17.58
C LEU A 31 -53.14 -32.62 -16.60
N ASP A 32 -51.86 -32.86 -16.33
CA ASP A 32 -51.03 -32.01 -15.50
C ASP A 32 -49.65 -31.78 -16.15
N ASN A 33 -48.80 -31.01 -15.49
CA ASN A 33 -47.45 -30.69 -15.97
C ASN A 33 -46.49 -31.90 -16.05
N THR A 34 -46.93 -33.10 -15.67
CA THR A 34 -46.15 -34.35 -15.74
C THR A 34 -46.50 -35.20 -16.95
N ILE A 35 -47.52 -34.84 -17.72
CA ILE A 35 -47.94 -35.60 -18.90
C ILE A 35 -46.84 -35.63 -19.97
N VAL A 36 -46.46 -36.84 -20.38
CA VAL A 36 -45.56 -37.05 -21.52
C VAL A 36 -46.43 -37.20 -22.77
N PHE A 37 -46.71 -36.08 -23.46
CA PHE A 37 -47.55 -36.06 -24.67
C PHE A 37 -47.12 -37.10 -25.72
N LYS A 38 -45.81 -37.32 -25.86
CA LYS A 38 -45.25 -38.32 -26.79
C LYS A 38 -45.78 -39.74 -26.51
N ASP A 39 -45.87 -40.11 -25.24
CA ASP A 39 -46.30 -41.45 -24.82
C ASP A 39 -47.81 -41.60 -24.97
N TYR A 40 -48.57 -40.53 -24.66
CA TYR A 40 -50.00 -40.47 -24.92
C TYR A 40 -50.32 -40.67 -26.41
N TRP A 41 -49.67 -39.92 -27.30
CA TRP A 41 -49.89 -40.02 -28.74
C TRP A 41 -49.44 -41.36 -29.34
N ALA A 42 -48.38 -41.97 -28.78
CA ALA A 42 -47.97 -43.32 -29.15
C ALA A 42 -49.03 -44.36 -28.74
N TYR A 43 -49.57 -44.24 -27.53
CA TYR A 43 -50.62 -45.12 -27.03
C TYR A 43 -51.93 -44.96 -27.81
N ALA A 44 -52.34 -43.73 -28.10
CA ALA A 44 -53.51 -43.42 -28.92
C ALA A 44 -53.40 -44.02 -30.34
N ARG A 45 -52.21 -43.94 -30.95
CA ARG A 45 -51.94 -44.55 -32.27
C ARG A 45 -52.10 -46.07 -32.23
N LEU A 46 -51.53 -46.73 -31.21
CA LEU A 46 -51.65 -48.18 -31.04
C LEU A 46 -53.10 -48.63 -30.79
N THR A 47 -53.88 -47.84 -30.04
CA THR A 47 -55.30 -48.13 -29.80
C THR A 47 -56.13 -47.99 -31.07
N ASN A 48 -55.90 -46.93 -31.85
CA ASN A 48 -56.53 -46.76 -33.16
C ASN A 48 -56.16 -47.87 -34.16
N GLU A 49 -54.92 -48.37 -34.13
CA GLU A 49 -54.49 -49.49 -34.95
C GLU A 49 -55.21 -50.80 -34.56
N LYS A 50 -55.36 -51.08 -33.26
CA LYS A 50 -56.14 -52.23 -32.76
C LYS A 50 -57.63 -52.14 -33.12
N ILE A 51 -58.24 -50.96 -33.04
CA ILE A 51 -59.64 -50.76 -33.46
C ILE A 51 -59.79 -51.00 -34.97
N ARG A 52 -58.80 -50.63 -35.79
CA ARG A 52 -58.80 -50.89 -37.24
C ARG A 52 -58.60 -52.36 -37.61
N SER A 53 -57.81 -53.11 -36.84
CA SER A 53 -57.55 -54.54 -37.09
C SER A 53 -58.67 -55.45 -36.60
N SER A 54 -59.54 -54.98 -35.70
CA SER A 54 -60.66 -55.74 -35.11
C SER A 54 -61.90 -55.81 -36.00
N LYS A 55 -61.73 -56.18 -37.27
CA LYS A 55 -62.80 -56.23 -38.30
C LYS A 55 -63.93 -57.23 -38.02
N PHE A 56 -63.77 -58.09 -37.02
CA PHE A 56 -64.72 -59.14 -36.64
C PHE A 56 -65.74 -58.66 -35.59
N LEU A 57 -65.56 -57.46 -35.04
CA LEU A 57 -66.49 -56.83 -34.11
C LEU A 57 -67.56 -56.01 -34.86
N ASP A 58 -68.68 -55.77 -34.18
CA ASP A 58 -69.79 -54.97 -34.71
C ASP A 58 -69.31 -53.56 -35.16
N PRO A 59 -69.56 -53.17 -36.42
CA PRO A 59 -69.21 -51.84 -36.93
C PRO A 59 -69.77 -50.68 -36.10
N GLU A 60 -70.96 -50.83 -35.50
CA GLU A 60 -71.58 -49.77 -34.68
C GLU A 60 -70.81 -49.59 -33.36
N TYR A 61 -70.45 -50.68 -32.69
CA TYR A 61 -69.59 -50.67 -31.51
C TYR A 61 -68.18 -50.10 -31.81
N LEU A 62 -67.57 -50.47 -32.94
CA LEU A 62 -66.28 -49.92 -33.35
C LEU A 62 -66.36 -48.42 -33.66
N ALA A 63 -67.49 -47.92 -34.18
CA ALA A 63 -67.71 -46.50 -34.40
C ALA A 63 -67.78 -45.72 -33.07
N GLN A 64 -68.48 -46.26 -32.06
CA GLN A 64 -68.56 -45.68 -30.72
C GLN A 64 -67.17 -45.62 -30.04
N LEU A 65 -66.35 -46.67 -30.17
CA LEU A 65 -64.98 -46.65 -29.63
C LEU A 65 -64.10 -45.60 -30.32
N ARG A 66 -64.25 -45.41 -31.63
CA ARG A 66 -63.51 -44.35 -32.36
C ARG A 66 -63.91 -42.97 -31.90
N GLU A 67 -65.21 -42.71 -31.75
CA GLU A 67 -65.71 -41.43 -31.25
C GLU A 67 -65.16 -41.11 -29.85
N ARG A 68 -65.11 -42.10 -28.96
CA ARG A 68 -64.50 -41.96 -27.62
C ARG A 68 -63.00 -41.65 -27.70
N VAL A 69 -62.26 -42.36 -28.55
CA VAL A 69 -60.83 -42.10 -28.76
C VAL A 69 -60.59 -40.71 -29.37
N ASP A 70 -61.40 -40.30 -30.35
CA ASP A 70 -61.31 -38.99 -30.99
C ASP A 70 -61.63 -37.87 -30.00
N ALA A 71 -62.65 -38.03 -29.15
CA ALA A 71 -62.97 -37.09 -28.08
C ALA A 71 -61.83 -36.99 -27.05
N ALA A 72 -61.23 -38.11 -26.66
CA ALA A 72 -60.06 -38.12 -25.78
C ALA A 72 -58.84 -37.44 -26.44
N CYS A 73 -58.61 -37.67 -27.73
CA CYS A 73 -57.53 -37.04 -28.49
C CYS A 73 -57.73 -35.53 -28.63
N GLU A 74 -58.94 -35.05 -28.93
CA GLU A 74 -59.23 -33.61 -29.00
C GLU A 74 -59.08 -32.94 -27.64
N ARG A 75 -59.51 -33.58 -26.54
CA ARG A 75 -59.27 -33.08 -25.17
C ARG A 75 -57.78 -32.89 -24.88
N VAL A 76 -56.95 -33.89 -25.20
CA VAL A 76 -55.49 -33.81 -24.96
C VAL A 76 -54.82 -32.83 -25.90
N LYS A 77 -55.29 -32.72 -27.15
CA LYS A 77 -54.79 -31.75 -28.12
C LYS A 77 -55.06 -30.31 -27.68
N GLN A 78 -56.29 -30.01 -27.25
CA GLN A 78 -56.63 -28.70 -26.68
C GLN A 78 -55.74 -28.38 -25.47
N TYR A 79 -55.59 -29.32 -24.55
CA TYR A 79 -54.70 -29.15 -23.40
C TYR A 79 -53.24 -28.95 -23.81
N GLN A 80 -52.75 -29.67 -24.82
CA GLN A 80 -51.39 -29.52 -25.35
C GLN A 80 -51.18 -28.15 -26.00
N ASP A 81 -52.16 -27.65 -26.76
CA ASP A 81 -52.12 -26.34 -27.40
C ASP A 81 -52.13 -25.22 -26.35
N ASP A 82 -52.98 -25.34 -25.32
CA ASP A 82 -53.03 -24.42 -24.18
C ASP A 82 -51.72 -24.44 -23.38
N TYR A 83 -51.17 -25.64 -23.12
CA TYR A 83 -49.89 -25.82 -22.44
C TYR A 83 -48.74 -25.21 -23.26
N ASN A 84 -48.69 -25.42 -24.57
CA ASN A 84 -47.67 -24.83 -25.44
C ASN A 84 -47.78 -23.29 -25.47
N SER A 85 -49.00 -22.75 -25.53
CA SER A 85 -49.20 -21.29 -25.46
C SER A 85 -48.76 -20.72 -24.12
N ALA A 86 -49.02 -21.42 -23.01
CA ALA A 86 -48.53 -21.05 -21.69
C ALA A 86 -47.00 -21.18 -21.60
N LEU A 87 -46.42 -22.23 -22.16
CA LEU A 87 -44.99 -22.48 -22.24
C LEU A 87 -44.28 -21.31 -22.94
N ASP A 88 -44.74 -20.90 -24.12
CA ASP A 88 -44.12 -19.79 -24.86
C ASP A 88 -44.19 -18.48 -24.09
N LYS A 89 -45.31 -18.19 -23.43
CA LYS A 89 -45.47 -16.99 -22.58
C LYS A 89 -44.54 -17.01 -21.36
N VAL A 90 -44.54 -18.10 -20.61
CA VAL A 90 -43.69 -18.26 -19.41
C VAL A 90 -42.21 -18.23 -19.80
N SER A 91 -41.86 -18.90 -20.89
CA SER A 91 -40.51 -18.94 -21.45
C SER A 91 -40.02 -17.54 -21.81
N ALA A 92 -40.83 -16.74 -22.52
CA ALA A 92 -40.50 -15.37 -22.87
C ALA A 92 -40.31 -14.45 -21.65
N ILE A 93 -41.16 -14.60 -20.62
CA ILE A 93 -41.06 -13.81 -19.37
C ILE A 93 -39.78 -14.17 -18.60
N LYS A 94 -39.51 -15.47 -18.41
CA LYS A 94 -38.30 -15.97 -17.74
C LYS A 94 -37.04 -15.55 -18.48
N ARG A 95 -37.03 -15.69 -19.81
CA ARG A 95 -35.94 -15.24 -20.67
C ARG A 95 -35.65 -13.76 -20.52
N LYS A 96 -36.68 -12.92 -20.64
CA LYS A 96 -36.53 -11.46 -20.50
C LYS A 96 -35.90 -11.08 -19.17
N TYR A 97 -36.39 -11.67 -18.07
CA TYR A 97 -35.82 -11.42 -16.74
C TYR A 97 -34.34 -11.82 -16.65
N ILE A 98 -33.99 -13.01 -17.15
CA ILE A 98 -32.60 -13.49 -17.14
C ILE A 98 -31.72 -12.58 -18.00
N GLU A 99 -32.13 -12.26 -19.22
CA GLU A 99 -31.38 -11.39 -20.13
C GLU A 99 -31.14 -9.99 -19.55
N GLU A 100 -32.16 -9.37 -18.95
CA GLU A 100 -32.03 -8.05 -18.30
C GLU A 100 -31.02 -8.09 -17.14
N LYS A 101 -31.01 -9.15 -16.35
CA LYS A 101 -30.07 -9.32 -15.24
C LYS A 101 -28.66 -9.66 -15.72
N ILE A 102 -28.51 -10.46 -16.78
CA ILE A 102 -27.21 -10.71 -17.42
C ILE A 102 -26.65 -9.39 -17.97
N GLN A 103 -27.48 -8.58 -18.63
CA GLN A 103 -27.06 -7.27 -19.14
C GLN A 103 -26.65 -6.33 -18.01
N SER A 104 -27.42 -6.29 -16.92
CA SER A 104 -27.05 -5.52 -15.72
C SER A 104 -25.71 -5.98 -15.13
N ALA A 105 -25.45 -7.30 -15.12
CA ALA A 105 -24.17 -7.86 -14.67
C ALA A 105 -23.02 -7.47 -15.61
N LYS A 106 -23.27 -7.43 -16.93
CA LYS A 106 -22.31 -6.98 -17.94
C LYS A 106 -21.90 -5.53 -17.74
N ASP A 107 -22.86 -4.64 -17.49
CA ASP A 107 -22.62 -3.20 -17.35
C ASP A 107 -21.75 -2.86 -16.14
N ILE A 108 -21.69 -3.74 -15.13
CA ILE A 108 -20.88 -3.55 -13.92
C ILE A 108 -19.56 -4.32 -13.91
N ILE A 109 -19.21 -5.08 -14.97
CA ILE A 109 -17.96 -5.87 -15.02
C ILE A 109 -16.74 -4.99 -14.74
N GLU A 110 -16.67 -3.84 -15.42
CA GLU A 110 -15.51 -2.95 -15.34
C GLU A 110 -15.39 -2.26 -13.98
N SER A 111 -16.52 -1.94 -13.34
CA SER A 111 -16.52 -1.21 -12.07
C SER A 111 -16.40 -2.14 -10.85
N ASP A 112 -17.08 -3.28 -10.87
CA ASP A 112 -17.12 -4.23 -9.76
C ASP A 112 -17.35 -5.66 -10.26
N ASN A 113 -16.29 -6.25 -10.80
CA ASN A 113 -16.29 -7.62 -11.32
C ASN A 113 -16.75 -8.67 -10.28
N ASN A 114 -16.51 -8.45 -8.99
CA ASN A 114 -16.95 -9.38 -7.94
C ASN A 114 -18.48 -9.38 -7.79
N LYS A 115 -19.11 -8.19 -7.84
CA LYS A 115 -20.58 -8.08 -7.88
C LYS A 115 -21.14 -8.70 -9.16
N SER A 116 -20.51 -8.45 -10.31
CA SER A 116 -20.91 -9.09 -11.58
C SER A 116 -20.90 -10.62 -11.49
N GLN A 117 -19.81 -11.22 -11.01
CA GLN A 117 -19.71 -12.67 -10.80
C GLN A 117 -20.75 -13.22 -9.82
N THR A 118 -21.06 -12.46 -8.75
CA THR A 118 -22.08 -12.87 -7.77
C THR A 118 -23.47 -12.89 -8.42
N ALA A 119 -23.82 -11.85 -9.17
CA ALA A 119 -25.06 -11.78 -9.93
C ALA A 119 -25.16 -12.95 -10.93
N LEU A 120 -24.10 -13.24 -11.68
CA LEU A 120 -24.09 -14.37 -12.62
C LEU A 120 -24.24 -15.73 -11.92
N ARG A 121 -23.70 -15.93 -10.71
CA ARG A 121 -23.92 -17.17 -9.93
C ARG A 121 -25.37 -17.34 -9.50
N GLU A 122 -26.04 -16.27 -9.12
CA GLU A 122 -27.48 -16.32 -8.83
C GLU A 122 -28.30 -16.63 -10.09
N LEU A 123 -27.91 -16.08 -11.25
CA LEU A 123 -28.60 -16.39 -12.52
C LEU A 123 -28.37 -17.85 -12.94
N LEU A 124 -27.23 -18.43 -12.60
CA LEU A 124 -26.96 -19.84 -12.87
C LEU A 124 -27.89 -20.78 -12.09
N SER A 125 -28.33 -20.41 -10.87
CA SER A 125 -29.32 -21.22 -10.14
C SER A 125 -30.69 -21.15 -10.82
N LEU A 126 -31.10 -19.97 -11.29
CA LEU A 126 -32.35 -19.78 -12.03
C LEU A 126 -32.36 -20.54 -13.36
N LEU A 127 -31.23 -20.58 -14.08
CA LEU A 127 -31.06 -21.38 -15.29
C LEU A 127 -31.13 -22.90 -15.04
N LYS A 128 -30.95 -23.35 -13.79
CA LYS A 128 -31.13 -24.74 -13.38
C LYS A 128 -32.53 -25.04 -12.85
N ASP A 129 -33.50 -24.20 -13.21
CA ASP A 129 -34.90 -24.25 -12.77
C ASP A 129 -35.13 -23.98 -11.26
N ASP A 130 -34.14 -23.46 -10.53
CA ASP A 130 -34.28 -23.15 -9.10
C ASP A 130 -34.85 -21.74 -8.88
N TRP A 131 -36.11 -21.54 -9.30
CA TRP A 131 -36.76 -20.23 -9.29
C TRP A 131 -37.27 -19.79 -7.91
N GLY A 132 -37.46 -20.72 -6.97
CA GLY A 132 -37.88 -20.44 -5.58
C GLY A 132 -39.00 -19.40 -5.48
N GLU A 133 -38.82 -18.39 -4.62
CA GLU A 133 -39.77 -17.28 -4.47
C GLU A 133 -39.69 -16.24 -5.59
N LYS A 134 -38.57 -16.17 -6.32
CA LYS A 134 -38.36 -15.20 -7.43
C LYS A 134 -39.39 -15.39 -8.55
N ILE A 135 -40.00 -16.57 -8.68
CA ILE A 135 -41.06 -16.82 -9.67
C ILE A 135 -42.31 -15.97 -9.43
N LYS A 136 -42.59 -15.60 -8.17
CA LYS A 136 -43.75 -14.77 -7.79
C LYS A 136 -43.59 -13.32 -8.25
N GLU A 137 -42.35 -12.88 -8.45
CA GLU A 137 -42.01 -11.52 -8.90
C GLU A 137 -42.21 -11.34 -10.42
N LEU A 138 -42.39 -12.43 -11.17
CA LEU A 138 -42.51 -12.42 -12.63
C LEU A 138 -43.92 -12.15 -13.17
N GLY A 139 -44.90 -11.95 -12.28
CA GLY A 139 -46.30 -11.72 -12.67
C GLY A 139 -46.99 -12.94 -13.30
N LEU A 140 -46.45 -14.14 -13.04
CA LEU A 140 -47.04 -15.42 -13.46
C LEU A 140 -48.15 -15.84 -12.49
N THR A 141 -49.15 -16.57 -13.00
CA THR A 141 -50.20 -17.18 -12.18
C THR A 141 -49.69 -18.47 -11.51
N GLU A 142 -50.32 -18.93 -10.42
CA GLU A 142 -49.82 -20.07 -9.61
C GLU A 142 -49.71 -21.38 -10.42
N ASP A 143 -50.63 -21.60 -11.35
CA ASP A 143 -50.64 -22.72 -12.31
C ASP A 143 -49.45 -22.69 -13.29
N GLN A 144 -48.85 -21.52 -13.50
CA GLN A 144 -47.71 -21.32 -14.40
C GLN A 144 -46.35 -21.49 -13.70
N TYR A 145 -46.29 -21.58 -12.38
CA TYR A 145 -45.02 -21.67 -11.64
C TYR A 145 -44.23 -22.95 -11.97
N GLY A 146 -44.94 -24.04 -12.25
CA GLY A 146 -44.32 -25.32 -12.62
C GLY A 146 -43.82 -25.39 -14.07
N ILE A 147 -44.18 -24.42 -14.92
CA ILE A 147 -43.86 -24.45 -16.35
C ILE A 147 -42.39 -24.09 -16.55
N LYS A 148 -41.64 -24.98 -17.19
CA LYS A 148 -40.21 -24.79 -17.49
C LYS A 148 -40.03 -23.84 -18.67
N MET A 149 -38.81 -23.33 -18.84
CA MET A 149 -38.48 -22.58 -20.05
C MET A 149 -38.38 -23.53 -21.25
N ASN A 150 -38.77 -23.08 -22.44
CA ASN A 150 -38.57 -23.86 -23.65
C ASN A 150 -37.06 -24.02 -23.90
N LYS A 151 -36.67 -25.11 -24.58
CA LYS A 151 -35.28 -25.45 -24.86
C LYS A 151 -34.54 -24.33 -25.60
N ASP A 152 -35.17 -23.75 -26.62
CA ASP A 152 -34.51 -22.73 -27.45
C ASP A 152 -34.21 -21.45 -26.65
N ASP A 153 -35.13 -21.02 -25.78
CA ASP A 153 -34.92 -19.87 -24.89
C ASP A 153 -33.91 -20.19 -23.77
N HIS A 154 -33.93 -21.42 -23.26
CA HIS A 154 -32.94 -21.89 -22.29
C HIS A 154 -31.54 -21.87 -22.85
N ASP A 155 -31.35 -22.43 -24.05
CA ASP A 155 -30.07 -22.46 -24.74
C ASP A 155 -29.60 -21.02 -25.06
N ALA A 156 -30.50 -20.12 -25.44
CA ALA A 156 -30.19 -18.70 -25.67
C ALA A 156 -29.70 -18.00 -24.39
N CYS A 157 -30.42 -18.13 -23.27
CA CYS A 157 -30.01 -17.54 -21.99
C CYS A 157 -28.71 -18.18 -21.48
N TRP A 158 -28.52 -19.48 -21.68
CA TRP A 158 -27.30 -20.20 -21.31
C TRP A 158 -26.08 -19.68 -22.08
N LEU A 159 -26.20 -19.51 -23.39
CA LEU A 159 -25.14 -18.96 -24.23
C LEU A 159 -24.79 -17.53 -23.82
N PHE A 160 -25.80 -16.69 -23.57
CA PHE A 160 -25.56 -15.32 -23.14
C PHE A 160 -24.89 -15.26 -21.77
N TRP A 161 -25.37 -16.06 -20.81
CA TRP A 161 -24.77 -16.18 -19.48
C TRP A 161 -23.30 -16.61 -19.60
N ARG A 162 -23.03 -17.65 -20.40
CA ARG A 162 -21.68 -18.17 -20.61
C ARG A 162 -20.75 -17.12 -21.18
N GLN A 163 -21.20 -16.38 -22.20
CA GLN A 163 -20.40 -15.32 -22.81
C GLN A 163 -20.01 -14.24 -21.80
N ILE A 164 -20.95 -13.75 -21.00
CA ILE A 164 -20.68 -12.70 -20.01
C ILE A 164 -19.86 -13.23 -18.84
N ASN A 165 -20.07 -14.47 -18.43
CA ASN A 165 -19.25 -15.13 -17.42
C ASN A 165 -17.79 -15.31 -17.88
N ASP A 166 -17.56 -15.72 -19.13
CA ASP A 166 -16.23 -15.81 -19.71
C ASP A 166 -15.56 -14.41 -19.77
N GLN A 167 -16.31 -13.36 -20.10
CA GLN A 167 -15.82 -11.97 -20.02
C GLN A 167 -15.40 -11.58 -18.60
N CYS A 168 -16.19 -11.93 -17.57
CA CYS A 168 -15.82 -11.68 -16.18
C CYS A 168 -14.51 -12.38 -15.79
N PHE A 169 -14.27 -13.59 -16.30
CA PHE A 169 -13.02 -14.32 -16.05
C PHE A 169 -11.83 -13.68 -16.74
N ILE A 170 -11.98 -13.27 -18.00
CA ILE A 170 -10.94 -12.56 -18.76
C ILE A 170 -10.60 -11.25 -18.04
N TYR A 171 -11.61 -10.44 -17.72
CA TYR A 171 -11.42 -9.16 -17.05
C TYR A 171 -10.76 -9.32 -15.67
N TYR A 172 -11.16 -10.34 -14.90
CA TYR A 172 -10.51 -10.63 -13.62
C TYR A 172 -9.02 -10.96 -13.76
N ARG A 173 -8.67 -11.71 -14.81
CA ARG A 173 -7.28 -12.06 -15.11
C ARG A 173 -6.49 -10.82 -15.55
N GLU A 174 -7.08 -9.96 -16.37
CA GLU A 174 -6.48 -8.68 -16.78
C GLU A 174 -6.25 -7.75 -15.59
N ILE A 175 -7.21 -7.63 -14.66
CA ILE A 175 -7.02 -6.85 -13.42
C ILE A 175 -5.80 -7.34 -12.66
N LYS A 176 -5.64 -8.65 -12.47
CA LYS A 176 -4.48 -9.21 -11.76
C LYS A 176 -3.18 -8.88 -12.48
N GLN A 177 -3.14 -9.07 -13.80
CA GLN A 177 -1.96 -8.79 -14.61
C GLN A 177 -1.59 -7.30 -14.58
N ASN A 178 -2.57 -6.41 -14.72
CA ASN A 178 -2.39 -4.96 -14.69
C ASN A 178 -1.93 -4.49 -13.31
N ASN A 179 -2.51 -5.05 -12.24
CA ASN A 179 -2.05 -4.80 -10.87
C ASN A 179 -0.61 -5.26 -10.68
N PHE A 180 -0.24 -6.44 -11.18
CA PHE A 180 1.13 -6.93 -11.08
C PHE A 180 2.12 -6.01 -11.80
N ILE A 181 1.82 -5.62 -13.05
CA ILE A 181 2.66 -4.68 -13.82
C ILE A 181 2.80 -3.35 -13.09
N ARG A 182 1.71 -2.80 -12.56
CA ARG A 182 1.73 -1.55 -11.78
C ARG A 182 2.65 -1.68 -10.58
N LEU A 183 2.46 -2.72 -9.76
CA LEU A 183 3.25 -2.94 -8.55
C LEU A 183 4.73 -3.17 -8.86
N ARG A 184 5.04 -3.86 -9.96
CA ARG A 184 6.43 -4.07 -10.40
C ARG A 184 7.09 -2.73 -10.76
N ASN A 185 6.39 -1.86 -11.47
CA ASN A 185 6.91 -0.52 -11.79
C ASN A 185 7.10 0.35 -10.53
N GLU A 186 6.16 0.28 -9.59
CA GLU A 186 6.29 0.95 -8.29
C GLU A 186 7.45 0.38 -7.46
N LEU A 187 7.68 -0.95 -7.49
CA LEU A 187 8.84 -1.59 -6.86
C LEU A 187 10.16 -1.13 -7.47
N TYR A 188 10.25 -0.98 -8.79
CA TYR A 188 11.44 -0.41 -9.44
C TYR A 188 11.71 1.02 -8.98
N ALA A 189 10.67 1.86 -8.90
CA ALA A 189 10.81 3.22 -8.38
C ALA A 189 11.22 3.21 -6.89
N LEU A 190 10.65 2.32 -6.09
CA LEU A 190 11.02 2.14 -4.69
C LEU A 190 12.47 1.67 -4.54
N ALA A 191 12.95 0.80 -5.43
CA ALA A 191 14.33 0.35 -5.44
C ALA A 191 15.31 1.50 -5.64
N ASP A 192 14.98 2.45 -6.52
CA ASP A 192 15.79 3.65 -6.74
C ASP A 192 15.86 4.52 -5.47
N VAL A 193 14.71 4.76 -4.82
CA VAL A 193 14.64 5.47 -3.53
C VAL A 193 15.46 4.75 -2.46
N VAL A 194 15.36 3.42 -2.38
CA VAL A 194 16.11 2.61 -1.41
C VAL A 194 17.62 2.67 -1.62
N ASN A 195 18.09 2.88 -2.84
CA ASN A 195 19.51 2.99 -3.15
C ASN A 195 20.04 4.42 -2.91
N ASN A 196 19.26 5.44 -3.25
CA ASN A 196 19.74 6.82 -3.35
C ASN A 196 19.33 7.73 -2.18
N ALA A 197 18.17 7.50 -1.58
CA ALA A 197 17.68 8.36 -0.49
C ALA A 197 18.43 8.11 0.83
N GLU A 198 18.18 9.00 1.79
CA GLU A 198 18.60 8.83 3.18
C GLU A 198 18.01 7.53 3.77
N PRO A 199 18.75 6.77 4.59
CA PRO A 199 18.31 5.43 5.02
C PRO A 199 16.98 5.41 5.79
N PHE A 200 16.64 6.48 6.51
CA PHE A 200 15.37 6.58 7.22
C PHE A 200 14.19 6.79 6.26
N ASP A 201 14.37 7.62 5.25
CA ASP A 201 13.35 7.91 4.25
C ASP A 201 13.08 6.68 3.37
N ALA A 202 14.14 5.93 3.01
CA ALA A 202 14.02 4.64 2.34
C ALA A 202 13.14 3.64 3.12
N LEU A 203 13.35 3.50 4.44
CA LEU A 203 12.54 2.62 5.28
C LEU A 203 11.09 3.07 5.39
N ASN A 204 10.82 4.37 5.40
CA ASN A 204 9.46 4.90 5.41
C ASN A 204 8.75 4.69 4.08
N ALA A 205 9.44 4.92 2.95
CA ALA A 205 8.90 4.65 1.62
C ALA A 205 8.48 3.17 1.47
N ILE A 206 9.28 2.23 1.98
CA ILE A 206 8.91 0.79 1.97
C ILE A 206 7.64 0.55 2.80
N LYS A 207 7.50 1.18 3.97
CA LYS A 207 6.30 1.04 4.81
C LYS A 207 5.05 1.64 4.18
N GLU A 208 5.19 2.75 3.46
CA GLU A 208 4.10 3.37 2.73
C GLU A 208 3.65 2.49 1.57
N PHE A 209 4.60 1.93 0.81
CA PHE A 209 4.31 0.93 -0.21
C PHE A 209 3.61 -0.31 0.37
N GLN A 210 4.07 -0.84 1.51
CA GLN A 210 3.39 -1.95 2.20
C GLN A 210 1.93 -1.64 2.59
N LYS A 211 1.60 -0.37 2.83
CA LYS A 211 0.22 0.04 3.11
C LYS A 211 -0.59 0.15 1.82
N SER A 212 -0.02 0.72 0.75
CA SER A 212 -0.73 0.93 -0.52
C SER A 212 -1.13 -0.38 -1.20
N ILE A 213 -0.33 -1.45 -1.02
CA ILE A 213 -0.61 -2.76 -1.63
C ILE A 213 -1.65 -3.59 -0.87
N LYS A 214 -2.13 -3.15 0.30
CA LYS A 214 -3.14 -3.89 1.07
C LYS A 214 -4.47 -3.93 0.30
N GLY A 215 -5.00 -5.14 0.11
CA GLY A 215 -6.27 -5.35 -0.58
C GLY A 215 -6.16 -5.45 -2.11
N VAL A 216 -4.96 -5.33 -2.68
CA VAL A 216 -4.75 -5.55 -4.11
C VAL A 216 -4.90 -7.03 -4.45
N VAL A 217 -5.60 -7.31 -5.56
CA VAL A 217 -5.83 -8.67 -6.04
C VAL A 217 -4.74 -9.02 -7.07
N LEU A 218 -4.02 -10.12 -6.83
CA LEU A 218 -2.97 -10.67 -7.69
C LEU A 218 -3.04 -12.20 -7.71
N GLU A 219 -2.29 -12.83 -8.61
CA GLU A 219 -2.02 -14.27 -8.50
C GLU A 219 -1.07 -14.57 -7.34
N LYS A 220 -1.07 -15.84 -6.91
CA LYS A 220 -0.25 -16.27 -5.77
C LYS A 220 1.25 -16.15 -6.08
N THR A 221 1.65 -16.53 -7.29
CA THR A 221 3.03 -16.45 -7.78
C THR A 221 3.50 -14.99 -7.85
N ASP A 222 2.66 -14.10 -8.37
CA ASP A 222 2.94 -12.66 -8.45
C ASP A 222 3.12 -12.05 -7.06
N TRP A 223 2.30 -12.46 -6.10
CA TRP A 223 2.44 -12.06 -4.70
C TRP A 223 3.75 -12.55 -4.07
N GLU A 224 4.20 -13.75 -4.41
CA GLU A 224 5.48 -14.29 -3.94
C GLU A 224 6.66 -13.50 -4.51
N GLU A 225 6.62 -13.13 -5.79
CA GLU A 225 7.63 -12.29 -6.44
C GLU A 225 7.69 -10.89 -5.82
N VAL A 226 6.55 -10.19 -5.72
CA VAL A 226 6.45 -8.86 -5.10
C VAL A 226 6.98 -8.87 -3.66
N ARG A 227 6.66 -9.91 -2.88
CA ARG A 227 7.15 -10.04 -1.50
C ARG A 227 8.65 -10.33 -1.43
N ALA A 228 9.17 -11.17 -2.31
CA ALA A 228 10.59 -11.46 -2.37
C ALA A 228 11.41 -10.21 -2.67
N GLU A 229 10.98 -9.41 -3.65
CA GLU A 229 11.62 -8.15 -4.00
C GLU A 229 11.52 -7.13 -2.87
N LEU A 230 10.33 -6.98 -2.27
CA LEU A 230 10.12 -6.07 -1.14
C LEU A 230 10.98 -6.42 0.08
N ASN A 231 11.14 -7.70 0.38
CA ASN A 231 12.02 -8.17 1.46
C ASN A 231 13.49 -7.85 1.16
N SER A 232 13.92 -8.07 -0.09
CA SER A 232 15.27 -7.71 -0.54
C SER A 232 15.55 -6.21 -0.40
N LEU A 233 14.59 -5.37 -0.78
CA LEU A 233 14.67 -3.91 -0.60
C LEU A 233 14.72 -3.52 0.89
N TRP A 234 13.92 -4.18 1.72
CA TRP A 234 13.93 -3.96 3.17
C TRP A 234 15.27 -4.32 3.81
N GLU A 235 15.82 -5.49 3.50
CA GLU A 235 17.12 -5.92 4.01
C GLU A 235 18.22 -4.94 3.60
N ARG A 236 18.20 -4.46 2.36
CA ARG A 236 19.16 -3.46 1.88
C ARG A 236 19.02 -2.13 2.60
N ALA A 237 17.81 -1.62 2.76
CA ALA A 237 17.55 -0.38 3.49
C ALA A 237 17.97 -0.48 4.97
N ASP A 238 17.67 -1.60 5.63
CA ASP A 238 18.05 -1.86 7.02
C ASP A 238 19.57 -1.95 7.20
N GLN A 239 20.28 -2.62 6.28
CA GLN A 239 21.74 -2.65 6.28
C GLN A 239 22.34 -1.24 6.13
N ARG A 240 21.85 -0.44 5.17
CA ARG A 240 22.29 0.95 5.01
C ARG A 240 22.04 1.77 6.28
N PHE A 241 20.89 1.59 6.90
CA PHE A 241 20.53 2.27 8.15
C PHE A 241 21.47 1.88 9.32
N LYS A 242 21.78 0.59 9.47
CA LYS A 242 22.74 0.10 10.48
C LYS A 242 24.12 0.69 10.27
N THR A 243 24.62 0.70 9.03
CA THR A 243 25.93 1.26 8.67
C THR A 243 25.97 2.77 8.95
N PHE A 244 24.94 3.51 8.54
CA PHE A 244 24.83 4.94 8.79
C PHE A 244 24.80 5.26 10.30
N LYS A 245 24.04 4.51 11.08
CA LYS A 245 23.98 4.66 12.54
C LYS A 245 25.34 4.38 13.20
N SER A 246 26.05 3.35 12.73
CA SER A 246 27.40 3.01 13.21
C SER A 246 28.39 4.13 12.90
N GLN A 247 28.42 4.61 11.65
CA GLN A 247 29.30 5.70 11.23
C GLN A 247 29.04 6.97 12.05
N ARG A 248 27.77 7.35 12.21
CA ARG A 248 27.39 8.54 12.99
C ARG A 248 27.81 8.42 14.46
N ASN A 249 27.76 7.23 15.04
CA ASN A 249 28.25 6.99 16.40
C ASN A 249 29.78 7.08 16.49
N GLN A 250 30.49 6.55 15.50
CA GLN A 250 31.94 6.65 15.42
C GLN A 250 32.39 8.12 15.28
N ASP A 251 31.78 8.88 14.38
CA ASP A 251 32.06 10.30 14.19
C ASP A 251 31.82 11.09 15.48
N ARG A 252 30.73 10.79 16.21
CA ARG A 252 30.45 11.39 17.53
C ARG A 252 31.55 11.09 18.54
N LEU A 253 32.02 9.84 18.60
CA LEU A 253 33.09 9.43 19.51
C LEU A 253 34.42 10.11 19.15
N GLU A 254 34.75 10.20 17.86
CA GLU A 254 35.94 10.88 17.38
C GLU A 254 35.92 12.38 17.67
N ARG A 255 34.77 13.04 17.48
CA ARG A 255 34.58 14.45 17.86
C ARG A 255 34.81 14.65 19.37
N ARG A 256 34.26 13.78 20.22
CA ARG A 256 34.51 13.82 21.67
C ARG A 256 36.00 13.67 22.00
N LYS A 257 36.67 12.64 21.45
CA LYS A 257 38.11 12.44 21.62
C LYS A 257 38.94 13.66 21.19
N LYS A 258 38.57 14.32 20.09
CA LYS A 258 39.24 15.54 19.62
C LYS A 258 39.02 16.71 20.60
N LEU A 259 37.82 16.88 21.15
CA LEU A 259 37.53 17.89 22.16
C LEU A 259 38.31 17.64 23.45
N ASP A 260 38.35 16.40 23.93
CA ASP A 260 39.11 16.03 25.13
C ASP A 260 40.60 16.31 24.95
N LYS A 261 41.20 15.87 23.83
CA LYS A 261 42.60 16.21 23.49
C LYS A 261 42.86 17.71 23.42
N ARG A 262 41.91 18.51 22.92
CA ARG A 262 42.04 19.97 22.89
C ARG A 262 42.02 20.56 24.30
N ARG A 263 41.14 20.07 25.19
CA ARG A 263 41.10 20.46 26.61
C ARG A 263 42.41 20.11 27.31
N ASP A 264 42.91 18.89 27.14
CA ASP A 264 44.18 18.46 27.74
C ASP A 264 45.36 19.32 27.26
N ASN A 265 45.48 19.53 25.95
CA ASN A 265 46.53 20.38 25.38
C ASN A 265 46.43 21.84 25.83
N TRP A 266 45.20 22.35 26.04
CA TRP A 266 45.00 23.68 26.60
C TRP A 266 45.47 23.73 28.05
N ARG A 267 45.09 22.73 28.87
CA ARG A 267 45.49 22.62 30.28
C ARG A 267 47.00 22.59 30.44
N VAL A 268 47.70 21.71 29.72
CA VAL A 268 49.17 21.60 29.76
C VAL A 268 49.84 22.94 29.41
N ARG A 269 49.30 23.69 28.44
CA ARG A 269 49.81 25.03 28.10
C ARG A 269 49.61 26.04 29.22
N GLN A 270 48.47 26.00 29.92
CA GLN A 270 48.22 26.88 31.05
C GLN A 270 49.10 26.55 32.26
N GLU A 271 49.28 25.26 32.58
CA GLU A 271 50.19 24.80 33.64
C GLU A 271 51.63 25.24 33.35
N ALA A 272 52.09 25.11 32.10
CA ALA A 272 53.40 25.60 31.69
C ALA A 272 53.55 27.13 31.83
N ASN A 273 52.48 27.90 31.62
CA ASN A 273 52.49 29.35 31.83
C ASN A 273 52.54 29.71 33.33
N ILE A 274 51.79 28.99 34.17
CA ILE A 274 51.85 29.14 35.63
C ILE A 274 53.28 28.88 36.11
N GLN A 275 53.92 27.80 35.66
CA GLN A 275 55.30 27.49 36.03
C GLN A 275 56.27 28.62 35.63
N LYS A 276 56.16 29.14 34.41
CA LYS A 276 56.98 30.28 33.96
C LYS A 276 56.81 31.52 34.84
N PHE A 277 55.58 31.81 35.26
CA PHE A 277 55.31 32.95 36.15
C PHE A 277 55.88 32.71 37.56
N ASN A 278 55.77 31.50 38.10
CA ASN A 278 56.40 31.12 39.36
C ASN A 278 57.94 31.26 39.30
N ASP A 279 58.57 30.81 38.21
CA ASP A 279 60.02 30.95 38.03
C ASP A 279 60.45 32.42 37.96
N LEU A 280 59.67 33.29 37.30
CA LEU A 280 59.93 34.73 37.25
C LEU A 280 59.78 35.38 38.63
N ILE A 281 58.75 35.01 39.39
CA ILE A 281 58.54 35.47 40.76
C ILE A 281 59.73 35.07 41.63
N SER A 282 60.20 33.83 41.54
CA SER A 282 61.37 33.34 42.28
C SER A 282 62.63 34.15 41.96
N LYS A 283 62.91 34.41 40.66
CA LYS A 283 64.04 35.24 40.25
C LYS A 283 63.92 36.68 40.76
N ASN A 284 62.70 37.23 40.75
CA ASN A 284 62.43 38.56 41.28
C ASN A 284 62.66 38.62 42.79
N PHE A 285 62.32 37.58 43.55
CA PHE A 285 62.67 37.48 44.96
C PHE A 285 64.18 37.49 45.18
N ASP A 286 64.95 36.70 44.41
CA ASP A 286 66.42 36.71 44.50
C ASP A 286 67.02 38.10 44.23
N VAL A 287 66.46 38.82 43.25
CA VAL A 287 66.88 40.20 42.93
C VAL A 287 66.54 41.15 44.07
N ILE A 288 65.31 41.08 44.60
CA ILE A 288 64.89 41.89 45.75
C ILE A 288 65.83 41.64 46.94
N THR A 289 66.10 40.38 47.30
CA THR A 289 67.00 40.05 48.42
C THR A 289 68.41 40.62 48.22
N LYS A 290 68.96 40.56 47.00
CA LYS A 290 70.26 41.19 46.70
C LYS A 290 70.20 42.72 46.85
N MET A 291 69.12 43.35 46.42
CA MET A 291 68.92 44.80 46.55
C MET A 291 68.71 45.22 48.00
N GLU A 292 67.96 44.44 48.79
CA GLU A 292 67.76 44.65 50.23
C GLU A 292 69.09 44.57 50.99
N ASN A 293 69.90 43.54 50.73
CA ASN A 293 71.25 43.43 51.30
C ASN A 293 72.15 44.63 50.92
N HIS A 294 71.97 45.19 49.72
CA HIS A 294 72.72 46.37 49.29
C HIS A 294 72.21 47.64 49.96
N VAL A 295 70.89 47.79 50.11
CA VAL A 295 70.27 48.88 50.86
C VAL A 295 70.74 48.87 52.31
N GLU A 296 70.81 47.71 52.96
CA GLU A 296 71.33 47.57 54.32
C GLU A 296 72.79 48.05 54.43
N LYS A 297 73.65 47.68 53.47
CA LYS A 297 75.03 48.19 53.41
C LYS A 297 75.06 49.71 53.25
N LEU A 298 74.27 50.27 52.34
CA LEU A 298 74.19 51.71 52.13
C LEU A 298 73.65 52.44 53.37
N GLN A 299 72.72 51.84 54.11
CA GLN A 299 72.22 52.37 55.38
C GLN A 299 73.30 52.36 56.47
N ASN A 300 74.09 51.28 56.56
CA ASN A 300 75.23 51.24 57.47
C ASN A 300 76.29 52.29 57.10
N ASP A 301 76.58 52.48 55.81
CA ASP A 301 77.49 53.51 55.34
C ASP A 301 76.95 54.92 55.60
N LEU A 302 75.63 55.12 55.51
CA LEU A 302 74.95 56.38 55.83
C LEU A 302 75.12 56.76 57.31
N ILE A 303 74.96 55.79 58.21
CA ILE A 303 75.14 55.97 59.66
C ILE A 303 76.59 56.37 59.97
N ASN A 304 77.55 55.76 59.28
CA ASN A 304 78.98 55.97 59.51
C ASN A 304 79.57 57.17 58.73
N ALA A 305 78.82 57.77 57.82
CA ALA A 305 79.28 58.86 56.98
C ALA A 305 79.53 60.16 57.78
N ARG A 306 80.72 60.74 57.62
CA ARG A 306 81.11 62.02 58.26
C ARG A 306 80.81 63.27 57.42
N ASN A 307 80.53 63.13 56.12
CA ASN A 307 80.31 64.22 55.18
C ASN A 307 78.85 64.27 54.70
N GLU A 308 78.21 65.43 54.85
CA GLU A 308 76.79 65.65 54.51
C GLU A 308 76.49 65.45 53.01
N SER A 309 77.41 65.88 52.14
CA SER A 309 77.29 65.68 50.69
C SER A 309 77.36 64.20 50.28
N PHE A 310 78.04 63.37 51.07
CA PHE A 310 78.09 61.92 50.85
C PHE A 310 76.82 61.25 51.38
N LYS A 311 76.29 61.69 52.53
CA LYS A 311 75.01 61.24 53.06
C LYS A 311 73.86 61.47 52.07
N SER A 312 73.74 62.68 51.51
CA SER A 312 72.69 63.01 50.54
C SER A 312 72.71 62.10 49.29
N LYS A 313 73.92 61.72 48.81
CA LYS A 313 74.05 60.75 47.71
C LYS A 313 73.62 59.33 48.12
N LEU A 314 74.02 58.88 49.31
CA LEU A 314 73.61 57.59 49.85
C LEU A 314 72.09 57.50 50.04
N GLU A 315 71.45 58.55 50.56
CA GLU A 315 69.98 58.63 50.67
C GLU A 315 69.30 58.53 49.30
N THR A 316 69.87 59.16 48.28
CA THR A 316 69.35 59.10 46.91
C THR A 316 69.44 57.68 46.36
N TRP A 317 70.58 57.01 46.51
CA TRP A 317 70.75 55.61 46.10
C TRP A 317 69.86 54.65 46.87
N ILE A 318 69.70 54.83 48.19
CA ILE A 318 68.78 54.04 49.01
C ILE A 318 67.35 54.20 48.49
N LYS A 319 66.90 55.44 48.23
CA LYS A 319 65.57 55.70 47.66
C LYS A 319 65.38 55.07 46.28
N GLU A 320 66.38 55.16 45.40
CA GLU A 320 66.34 54.53 44.07
C GLU A 320 66.22 53.00 44.16
N GLN A 321 67.00 52.37 45.05
CA GLN A 321 66.95 50.92 45.27
C GLN A 321 65.61 50.49 45.87
N GLN A 322 65.10 51.25 46.87
CA GLN A 322 63.78 51.02 47.46
C GLN A 322 62.65 51.17 46.44
N SER A 323 62.73 52.17 45.54
CA SER A 323 61.76 52.34 44.44
C SER A 323 61.76 51.13 43.50
N LYS A 324 62.95 50.65 43.09
CA LYS A 324 63.06 49.47 42.22
C LYS A 324 62.56 48.20 42.91
N ILE A 325 62.82 48.03 44.21
CA ILE A 325 62.24 46.93 44.99
C ILE A 325 60.71 47.01 44.95
N ALA A 326 60.12 48.19 45.16
CA ALA A 326 58.68 48.39 45.10
C ALA A 326 58.10 48.07 43.70
N ASP A 327 58.79 48.44 42.63
CA ASP A 327 58.40 48.13 41.24
C ASP A 327 58.41 46.61 40.98
N ILE A 328 59.46 45.91 41.42
CA ILE A 328 59.56 44.45 41.27
C ILE A 328 58.49 43.75 42.12
N GLN A 329 58.22 44.23 43.34
CA GLN A 329 57.14 43.72 44.18
C GLN A 329 55.77 43.93 43.54
N LYS A 330 55.53 45.07 42.87
CA LYS A 330 54.30 45.31 42.09
C LYS A 330 54.18 44.32 40.93
N ALA A 331 55.26 44.10 40.17
CA ALA A 331 55.28 43.10 39.10
C ALA A 331 54.98 41.68 39.62
N ASN A 332 55.50 41.29 40.79
CA ASN A 332 55.17 40.02 41.41
C ASN A 332 53.69 39.90 41.79
N ARG A 333 53.05 40.97 42.29
CA ARG A 333 51.60 40.97 42.56
C ARG A 333 50.79 40.78 41.29
N GLU A 334 51.16 41.45 40.20
CA GLU A 334 50.50 41.29 38.89
C GLU A 334 50.66 39.87 38.33
N LEU A 335 51.84 39.26 38.49
CA LEU A 335 52.07 37.86 38.11
C LEU A 335 51.22 36.89 38.95
N ASN A 336 51.13 37.08 40.27
CA ASN A 336 50.27 36.28 41.14
C ASN A 336 48.79 36.40 40.78
N GLN A 337 48.30 37.60 40.43
CA GLN A 337 46.93 37.78 39.94
C GLN A 337 46.69 37.03 38.63
N LYS A 338 47.66 37.03 37.70
CA LYS A 338 47.58 36.26 36.46
C LYS A 338 47.54 34.75 36.74
N ILE A 339 48.38 34.24 37.63
CA ILE A 339 48.36 32.82 38.05
C ILE A 339 46.98 32.44 38.60
N ALA A 340 46.47 33.17 39.59
CA ALA A 340 45.16 32.90 40.19
C ALA A 340 44.02 32.94 39.15
N SER A 341 44.10 33.85 38.16
CA SER A 341 43.13 33.91 37.07
C SER A 341 43.17 32.69 36.16
N ILE A 342 44.36 32.13 35.91
CA ILE A 342 44.56 30.94 35.07
C ILE A 342 44.11 29.69 35.83
N GLU A 343 44.47 29.55 37.12
CA GLU A 343 44.05 28.44 37.97
C GLU A 343 42.52 28.35 38.05
N LYS A 344 41.84 29.48 38.27
CA LYS A 344 40.38 29.55 38.26
C LYS A 344 39.77 29.14 36.91
N LYS A 345 40.44 29.46 35.79
CA LYS A 345 40.00 29.01 34.45
C LYS A 345 40.21 27.51 34.27
N ILE A 346 41.29 26.94 34.79
CA ILE A 346 41.53 25.49 34.77
C ILE A 346 40.42 24.77 35.55
N GLU A 347 40.10 25.22 36.76
CA GLU A 347 39.05 24.62 37.61
C GLU A 347 37.67 24.62 36.91
N ARG A 348 37.30 25.72 36.27
CA ARG A 348 36.06 25.81 35.46
C ARG A 348 36.04 24.84 34.29
N VAL A 349 37.17 24.71 33.60
CA VAL A 349 37.30 23.77 32.49
C VAL A 349 37.24 22.33 32.99
N GLU A 350 37.80 22.01 34.15
CA GLU A 350 37.66 20.70 34.80
C GLU A 350 36.21 20.39 35.19
N ALA A 351 35.45 21.41 35.64
CA ALA A 351 34.02 21.31 35.91
C ALA A 351 33.13 21.16 34.65
N GLY A 352 33.72 21.24 33.46
CA GLY A 352 33.05 20.93 32.19
C GLY A 352 32.81 22.13 31.27
N GLU A 353 33.28 23.33 31.62
CA GLU A 353 33.23 24.48 30.71
C GLU A 353 34.22 24.32 29.53
N ASP A 354 33.84 24.82 28.35
CA ASP A 354 34.72 24.82 27.19
C ASP A 354 35.81 25.91 27.36
N PRO A 355 37.11 25.56 27.34
CA PRO A 355 38.21 26.51 27.49
C PRO A 355 38.29 27.61 26.40
N TYR A 356 37.49 27.47 25.33
CA TYR A 356 37.43 28.41 24.21
C TYR A 356 36.10 29.20 24.11
N ALA A 357 35.13 28.97 25.00
CA ALA A 357 33.81 29.61 24.96
C ALA A 357 33.88 31.14 24.91
N ASP A 358 34.82 31.74 25.66
CA ASP A 358 34.97 33.21 25.76
C ASP A 358 35.56 33.87 24.50
N LYS A 359 36.05 33.12 23.51
CA LYS A 359 36.66 33.68 22.28
C LYS A 359 35.67 33.84 21.11
N GLU A 360 34.55 33.12 21.11
CA GLU A 360 33.58 33.20 20.02
C GLU A 360 32.69 34.44 20.12
N THR A 361 32.35 34.91 21.32
CA THR A 361 31.51 36.10 21.52
C THR A 361 32.17 37.41 21.09
N ALA A 362 33.50 37.50 21.11
CA ALA A 362 34.24 38.68 20.66
C ALA A 362 34.46 38.73 19.13
N SER A 363 34.26 37.61 18.42
CA SER A 363 34.53 37.52 16.97
C SER A 363 33.27 37.72 16.11
N THR A 364 32.07 37.61 16.71
CA THR A 364 30.78 37.80 16.01
C THR A 364 30.30 39.25 15.92
N GLU A 365 30.80 40.17 16.74
CA GLU A 365 30.35 41.57 16.72
C GLU A 365 30.94 42.40 15.56
N THR A 366 32.02 41.95 14.91
CA THR A 366 32.63 42.67 13.76
C THR A 366 32.28 42.13 12.38
N SER A 367 31.54 41.01 12.26
CA SER A 367 31.12 40.46 10.95
C SER A 367 29.63 40.63 10.65
N SER A 368 28.83 41.18 11.57
CA SER A 368 27.39 41.45 11.36
C SER A 368 27.09 42.78 10.67
N ALA A 369 28.09 43.58 10.32
CA ALA A 369 27.90 44.93 9.75
C ALA A 369 27.99 45.02 8.21
N ASN A 370 28.26 43.91 7.50
CA ASN A 370 28.47 43.91 6.04
C ASN A 370 27.58 42.91 5.26
N ALA A 371 26.47 42.45 5.84
CA ALA A 371 25.59 41.46 5.20
C ALA A 371 24.17 41.97 4.82
N ASP A 372 23.85 43.24 5.07
CA ASP A 372 22.52 43.82 4.80
C ASP A 372 22.46 44.76 3.57
N GLU A 373 23.52 44.85 2.77
CA GLU A 373 23.50 45.54 1.47
C GLU A 373 23.74 44.55 0.31
N LEU A 374 22.80 43.63 0.07
CA LEU A 374 22.64 42.94 -1.22
C LEU A 374 21.32 42.17 -1.26
N ASN A 375 20.20 42.89 -1.19
CA ASN A 375 18.88 42.35 -1.54
C ASN A 375 17.95 43.46 -2.05
N HIS A 376 18.27 44.00 -3.22
CA HIS A 376 17.38 44.77 -4.10
C HIS A 376 18.09 44.78 -5.47
N LEU A 377 17.64 44.03 -6.50
CA LEU A 377 16.55 44.40 -7.42
C LEU A 377 16.53 43.35 -8.59
N PRO A 378 15.58 43.40 -9.55
CA PRO A 378 14.76 42.26 -9.94
C PRO A 378 15.11 41.63 -11.30
N ASN A 379 14.55 40.44 -11.46
CA ASN A 379 14.47 39.61 -12.66
C ASN A 379 13.83 40.34 -13.86
N GLN A 380 14.59 40.59 -14.93
CA GLN A 380 14.09 40.84 -16.28
C GLN A 380 15.08 40.26 -17.31
N HIS A 381 14.72 39.13 -17.92
CA HIS A 381 15.27 38.70 -19.20
C HIS A 381 14.17 38.85 -20.25
N THR A 382 14.31 39.90 -21.07
CA THR A 382 13.65 40.04 -22.36
C THR A 382 14.57 39.53 -23.46
N GLU A 383 13.98 38.72 -24.33
CA GLU A 383 14.47 38.32 -25.64
C GLU A 383 14.84 39.55 -26.49
N HIS A 384 15.89 39.42 -27.32
CA HIS A 384 15.95 40.13 -28.59
C HIS A 384 16.82 39.38 -29.60
N GLU A 385 16.16 38.89 -30.65
CA GLU A 385 16.69 38.66 -31.98
C GLU A 385 17.26 39.95 -32.60
N SER A 386 18.34 39.83 -33.39
CA SER A 386 18.58 40.47 -34.70
C SER A 386 20.01 40.14 -35.16
N THR A 387 20.20 39.25 -36.15
CA THR A 387 20.30 39.48 -37.61
C THR A 387 21.53 40.28 -38.08
N GLU A 388 22.33 39.58 -38.90
CA GLU A 388 23.06 40.05 -40.11
C GLU A 388 24.07 41.20 -40.00
N ASN A 389 25.36 40.92 -40.31
CA ASN A 389 25.82 41.03 -41.70
C ASN A 389 27.22 40.47 -41.96
N THR A 390 27.35 39.99 -43.19
CA THR A 390 28.49 39.57 -44.02
C THR A 390 29.78 40.40 -43.92
N ASP A 391 30.97 39.78 -43.99
CA ASP A 391 31.73 39.63 -45.26
C ASP A 391 33.08 38.90 -45.13
N HIS A 392 33.39 38.13 -46.18
CA HIS A 392 34.68 37.69 -46.78
C HIS A 392 35.97 37.50 -45.94
N THR A 393 36.60 36.31 -46.01
CA THR A 393 37.82 36.04 -46.82
C THR A 393 38.34 34.59 -46.69
N GLU A 394 38.60 33.99 -47.86
CA GLU A 394 39.71 33.08 -48.25
C GLU A 394 40.25 32.00 -47.28
N ALA A 395 40.05 30.72 -47.63
CA ALA A 395 41.08 29.78 -48.14
C ALA A 395 40.53 28.35 -48.23
#